data_AF-A0A8T2LFS8-F1
#
_entry.id   AF-A0A8T2LFS8-F1
#
_cell.length_a   1.000
_cell.length_b   1.000
_cell.length_c   1.000
_cell.angle_alpha   90.00
_cell.angle_beta   90.00
_cell.angle_gamma   90.00
#
_symmetry.space_group_name_H-M   'P 1'
#
loop_
_entity.id
_entity.type
_entity.pdbx_description
1 polymer ?
#
loop_
_entity_poly.entity_id
_entity_poly.type
_entity_poly.pdbx_seq_one_letter_code
_entity_poly.pdbx_strand_id
1 'polypeptide(L)'
;MGTDMDSTPQKLHLKSEVGLVGGVSLIAGVMIGSGIFISPQTVLVYVGSPGAGLLIWAFCGVLSMLASLCYAELGTVIRESGGEYIYILRTSGNLLAFVFAFTTIVVTRPAGITGQALVFAQNAVAAFYQDCPPPVVVVKAVAAIGILFLVTVNSLNVRYAMAVTVYLMATKLFALVVIVIGGMLVLIQGNTANFQNTFEGNTPSISAIGMAFYHCLYAYDGWNNLNSVTEELKRPEVI
;
A
#
# COMPACT_ATOMS: atom_id res chain seq x y z
N MET A 1 27.04 4.11 -52.70
CA MET A 1 27.44 4.43 -51.31
C MET A 1 26.19 5.02 -50.67
N GLY A 2 25.28 4.28 -50.03
CA GLY A 2 25.46 3.33 -48.92
C GLY A 2 25.77 4.14 -47.65
N THR A 3 25.02 4.14 -46.54
CA THR A 3 23.89 3.33 -46.05
C THR A 3 23.35 4.03 -44.77
N ASP A 4 22.05 3.92 -44.53
CA ASP A 4 21.37 3.85 -43.23
C ASP A 4 21.42 5.03 -42.23
N MET A 5 20.40 5.90 -42.33
CA MET A 5 19.80 6.53 -41.15
C MET A 5 18.94 5.48 -40.43
N ASP A 6 19.59 4.58 -39.68
CA ASP A 6 18.89 3.75 -38.70
C ASP A 6 18.75 4.58 -37.40
N SER A 7 17.77 5.49 -37.39
CA SER A 7 17.30 6.10 -36.15
C SER A 7 16.35 5.12 -35.45
N THR A 8 16.87 3.95 -35.07
CA THR A 8 16.17 3.08 -34.13
C THR A 8 16.02 3.89 -32.83
N PRO A 9 14.80 4.08 -32.28
CA PRO A 9 14.66 4.75 -31.00
C PRO A 9 15.45 3.94 -29.97
N GLN A 10 16.54 4.53 -29.48
CA GLN A 10 17.39 3.93 -28.46
C GLN A 10 16.49 3.68 -27.25
N LYS A 11 16.09 2.42 -27.03
CA LYS A 11 15.29 2.06 -25.86
C LYS A 11 16.08 2.52 -24.64
N LEU A 12 15.51 3.43 -23.86
CA LEU A 12 16.09 3.89 -22.60
C LEU A 12 16.05 2.70 -21.64
N HIS A 13 17.19 2.00 -21.49
CA HIS A 13 17.34 0.96 -20.48
C HIS A 13 17.74 1.61 -19.16
N LEU A 14 16.95 1.37 -18.11
CA LEU A 14 17.28 1.80 -16.76
C LEU A 14 18.52 1.04 -16.25
N LYS A 15 19.37 1.72 -15.47
CA LYS A 15 20.58 1.13 -14.93
C LYS A 15 20.21 0.20 -13.76
N SER A 16 20.59 -1.07 -13.84
CA SER A 16 20.34 -2.03 -12.78
C SER A 16 21.23 -1.74 -11.55
N GLU A 17 20.65 -1.10 -10.53
CA GLU A 17 21.35 -0.72 -9.30
C GLU A 17 20.78 -1.37 -8.05
N VAL A 18 19.53 -1.82 -8.07
CA VAL A 18 18.80 -2.35 -6.92
C VAL A 18 19.17 -3.83 -6.70
N GLY A 19 19.95 -4.12 -5.66
CA GLY A 19 20.23 -5.50 -5.21
C GLY A 19 19.13 -6.08 -4.32
N LEU A 20 19.29 -7.35 -3.89
CA LEU A 20 18.31 -8.08 -3.05
C LEU A 20 17.85 -7.29 -1.81
N VAL A 21 18.80 -6.75 -1.03
CA VAL A 21 18.50 -5.97 0.18
C VAL A 21 17.74 -4.67 -0.17
N GLY A 22 18.08 -4.04 -1.28
CA GLY A 22 17.39 -2.86 -1.79
C GLY A 22 15.96 -3.18 -2.22
N GLY A 23 15.75 -4.29 -2.93
CA GLY A 23 14.42 -4.75 -3.36
C GLY A 23 13.52 -5.14 -2.19
N VAL A 24 14.04 -5.89 -1.21
CA VAL A 24 13.29 -6.22 0.02
C VAL A 24 12.94 -4.97 0.81
N SER A 25 13.88 -4.03 0.95
CA SER A 25 13.63 -2.77 1.67
C SER A 25 12.60 -1.90 0.94
N LEU A 26 12.62 -1.89 -0.40
CA LEU A 26 11.65 -1.19 -1.23
C LEU A 26 10.25 -1.79 -1.05
N ILE A 27 10.10 -3.11 -1.15
CA ILE A 27 8.81 -3.79 -0.93
C ILE A 27 8.32 -3.53 0.49
N ALA A 28 9.15 -3.74 1.50
CA ALA A 28 8.76 -3.54 2.90
C ALA A 28 8.36 -2.08 3.15
N GLY A 29 9.07 -1.11 2.59
CA GLY A 29 8.76 0.31 2.74
C GLY A 29 7.47 0.75 2.06
N VAL A 30 7.09 0.09 0.95
CA VAL A 30 5.85 0.39 0.23
C VAL A 30 4.65 -0.34 0.84
N MET A 31 4.80 -1.63 1.19
CA MET A 31 3.73 -2.44 1.80
C MET A 31 3.39 -1.99 3.22
N ILE A 32 4.37 -1.55 4.02
CA ILE A 32 4.11 -1.06 5.37
C ILE A 32 3.58 0.38 5.28
N GLY A 33 2.28 0.48 4.98
CA GLY A 33 1.56 1.73 4.80
C GLY A 33 0.86 2.25 6.06
N SER A 34 0.04 3.29 5.88
CA SER A 34 -0.87 3.78 6.92
C SER A 34 -2.04 2.82 7.21
N GLY A 35 -2.29 1.85 6.33
CA GLY A 35 -3.40 0.91 6.44
C GLY A 35 -3.42 0.12 7.75
N ILE A 36 -2.25 -0.25 8.28
CA ILE A 36 -2.15 -0.98 9.56
C ILE A 36 -2.66 -0.17 10.77
N PHE A 37 -2.70 1.16 10.70
CA PHE A 37 -3.21 1.99 11.79
C PHE A 37 -4.72 2.20 11.73
N ILE A 38 -5.37 1.81 10.63
CA ILE A 38 -6.79 2.07 10.37
C ILE A 38 -7.57 0.75 10.26
N SER A 39 -7.05 -0.17 9.45
CA SER A 39 -7.71 -1.43 9.11
C SER A 39 -8.02 -2.32 10.31
N PRO A 40 -7.21 -2.44 11.38
CA PRO A 40 -7.55 -3.32 12.50
C PRO A 40 -8.89 -2.97 13.17
N GLN A 41 -9.17 -1.68 13.38
CA GLN A 41 -10.43 -1.24 13.97
C GLN A 41 -11.61 -1.58 13.05
N THR A 42 -11.48 -1.32 11.75
CA THR A 42 -12.54 -1.59 10.77
C THR A 42 -12.81 -3.09 10.62
N VAL A 43 -11.75 -3.91 10.55
CA VAL A 43 -11.87 -5.38 10.51
C VAL A 43 -12.60 -5.88 11.75
N LEU A 44 -12.26 -5.37 12.94
CA LEU A 44 -12.90 -5.79 14.18
C LEU A 44 -14.39 -5.39 14.24
N VAL A 45 -14.75 -4.20 13.74
CA VAL A 45 -16.15 -3.74 13.67
C VAL A 45 -17.01 -4.63 12.77
N TYR A 46 -16.46 -5.08 11.63
CA TYR A 46 -17.21 -5.97 10.73
C TYR A 46 -17.31 -7.41 11.25
N VAL A 47 -16.25 -7.91 11.90
CA VAL A 47 -16.15 -9.32 12.28
C VAL A 47 -16.68 -9.59 13.68
N GLY A 48 -16.63 -8.60 14.57
CA GLY A 48 -17.20 -8.65 15.92
C GLY A 48 -16.44 -9.53 16.93
N SER A 49 -15.38 -10.22 16.49
CA SER A 49 -14.57 -11.12 17.32
C SER A 49 -13.08 -10.89 17.05
N PRO A 50 -12.23 -10.74 18.10
CA PRO A 50 -10.80 -10.56 17.90
C PRO A 50 -10.13 -11.78 17.25
N GLY A 51 -10.59 -13.00 17.57
CA GLY A 51 -10.03 -14.25 17.06
C GLY A 51 -10.30 -14.43 15.58
N ALA A 52 -11.53 -14.16 15.15
CA ALA A 52 -11.88 -14.17 13.74
C ALA A 52 -11.18 -13.03 12.96
N GLY A 53 -10.98 -11.86 13.59
CA GLY A 53 -10.17 -10.77 13.02
C GLY A 53 -8.73 -11.20 12.72
N LEU A 54 -8.06 -11.85 13.68
CA LEU A 54 -6.69 -12.37 13.49
C LEU A 54 -6.62 -13.42 12.38
N LEU A 55 -7.63 -14.29 12.25
CA LEU A 55 -7.70 -15.25 11.14
C LEU A 55 -7.79 -14.54 9.79
N ILE A 56 -8.63 -13.51 9.66
CA ILE A 56 -8.74 -12.72 8.42
C ILE A 56 -7.40 -12.06 8.07
N TRP A 57 -6.68 -11.51 9.06
CA TRP A 57 -5.34 -10.96 8.85
C TRP A 57 -4.34 -12.00 8.33
N ALA A 58 -4.36 -13.21 8.88
CA ALA A 58 -3.53 -14.32 8.43
C ALA A 58 -3.88 -14.75 7.00
N PHE A 59 -5.17 -14.92 6.70
CA PHE A 59 -5.62 -15.29 5.35
C PHE A 59 -5.30 -14.22 4.31
N CYS A 60 -5.46 -12.93 4.63
CA CYS A 60 -5.07 -11.85 3.74
C CYS A 60 -3.56 -11.85 3.48
N GLY A 61 -2.74 -12.10 4.49
CA GLY A 61 -1.29 -12.22 4.33
C GLY A 61 -0.90 -13.37 3.38
N VAL A 62 -1.52 -14.54 3.53
CA VAL A 62 -1.32 -15.67 2.62
C VAL A 62 -1.78 -15.33 1.20
N LEU A 63 -2.96 -14.70 1.05
CA LEU A 63 -3.48 -14.29 -0.25
C LEU A 63 -2.53 -13.31 -0.95
N SER A 64 -2.04 -12.29 -0.23
CA SER A 64 -1.07 -11.32 -0.74
C SER A 64 0.25 -11.97 -1.12
N MET A 65 0.73 -12.95 -0.36
CA MET A 65 1.92 -13.73 -0.69
C MET A 65 1.73 -14.49 -2.01
N LEU A 66 0.63 -15.22 -2.16
CA LEU A 66 0.32 -15.97 -3.38
C LEU A 66 0.19 -15.02 -4.59
N ALA A 67 -0.52 -13.90 -4.43
CA ALA A 67 -0.63 -12.87 -5.48
C ALA A 67 0.74 -12.31 -5.87
N SER A 68 1.62 -12.04 -4.90
CA SER A 68 2.98 -11.54 -5.15
C SER A 68 3.84 -12.55 -5.92
N LEU A 69 3.68 -13.85 -5.66
CA LEU A 69 4.40 -14.90 -6.39
C LEU A 69 3.93 -15.00 -7.85
N CYS A 70 2.62 -14.96 -8.10
CA CYS A 70 2.09 -14.90 -9.47
C CYS A 70 2.62 -13.68 -10.24
N TYR A 71 2.73 -12.54 -9.54
CA TYR A 71 3.29 -11.33 -10.12
C TYR A 71 4.79 -11.42 -10.33
N ALA A 72 5.54 -12.06 -9.44
CA ALA A 72 6.96 -12.30 -9.59
C ALA A 72 7.22 -13.14 -10.85
N GLU A 73 6.49 -14.23 -11.06
CA GLU A 73 6.57 -15.04 -12.29
C GLU A 73 6.32 -14.17 -13.53
N LEU A 74 5.27 -13.37 -13.52
CA LEU A 74 4.94 -12.49 -14.64
C LEU A 74 6.04 -11.45 -14.93
N GLY A 75 6.68 -10.90 -13.89
CA GLY A 75 7.82 -9.99 -14.01
C GLY A 75 9.10 -10.65 -14.54
N THR A 76 9.29 -11.95 -14.30
CA THR A 76 10.41 -12.69 -14.89
C THR A 76 10.20 -13.00 -16.38
N VAL A 77 8.95 -13.18 -16.80
CA VAL A 77 8.55 -13.45 -18.19
C VAL A 77 8.54 -12.16 -19.02
N ILE A 78 7.97 -11.08 -18.48
CA ILE A 78 7.85 -9.78 -19.16
C ILE A 78 8.76 -8.77 -18.45
N ARG A 79 10.00 -8.67 -18.92
CA ARG A 79 11.06 -7.85 -18.32
C ARG A 79 11.08 -6.41 -18.83
N GLU A 80 9.90 -5.80 -18.89
CA GLU A 80 9.73 -4.41 -19.31
C GLU A 80 9.20 -3.58 -18.14
N SER A 81 9.75 -2.39 -17.95
CA SER A 81 9.27 -1.44 -16.94
C SER A 81 7.88 -0.93 -17.28
N GLY A 82 7.01 -0.83 -16.27
CA GLY A 82 5.63 -0.34 -16.42
C GLY A 82 4.58 -1.19 -15.71
N GLY A 83 4.98 -2.31 -15.09
CA GLY A 83 4.14 -3.12 -14.22
C GLY A 83 2.88 -3.65 -14.92
N GLU A 84 1.74 -3.51 -14.24
CA GLU A 84 0.43 -4.03 -14.68
C GLU A 84 0.03 -3.55 -16.08
N TYR A 85 0.37 -2.31 -16.44
CA TYR A 85 0.06 -1.77 -17.76
C TYR A 85 0.69 -2.58 -18.88
N ILE A 86 1.98 -2.91 -18.75
CA ILE A 86 2.71 -3.66 -19.77
C ILE A 86 2.24 -5.11 -19.83
N TYR A 87 1.90 -5.70 -18.68
CA TYR A 87 1.33 -7.05 -18.64
C TYR A 87 0.01 -7.14 -19.40
N ILE A 88 -0.87 -6.17 -19.22
CA ILE A 88 -2.15 -6.09 -19.94
C ILE A 88 -1.91 -5.78 -21.42
N LEU A 89 -0.98 -4.87 -21.73
CA LEU A 89 -0.61 -4.53 -23.10
C LEU A 89 -0.14 -5.77 -23.88
N ARG A 90 0.69 -6.61 -23.26
CA ARG A 90 1.26 -7.79 -23.92
C ARG A 90 0.26 -8.95 -24.06
N THR A 91 -0.63 -9.13 -23.10
CA THR A 91 -1.59 -10.24 -23.08
C THR A 91 -2.90 -9.93 -23.82
N SER A 92 -3.35 -8.68 -23.72
CA SER A 92 -4.73 -8.27 -24.05
C SER A 92 -4.79 -7.13 -25.09
N GLY A 93 -3.64 -6.59 -25.49
CA GLY A 93 -3.51 -5.57 -26.53
C GLY A 93 -3.80 -4.13 -26.08
N ASN A 94 -3.71 -3.20 -27.03
CA ASN A 94 -3.67 -1.75 -26.77
C ASN A 94 -4.95 -1.20 -26.14
N LEU A 95 -6.13 -1.71 -26.53
CA LEU A 95 -7.40 -1.18 -26.04
C LEU A 95 -7.58 -1.43 -24.53
N LEU A 96 -7.34 -2.66 -24.08
CA LEU A 96 -7.49 -3.02 -22.67
C LEU A 96 -6.41 -2.36 -21.81
N ALA A 97 -5.19 -2.25 -22.33
CA ALA A 97 -4.13 -1.51 -21.66
C ALA A 97 -4.48 -0.02 -21.50
N PHE A 98 -5.07 0.60 -22.52
CA PHE A 98 -5.54 1.99 -22.45
C PHE A 98 -6.66 2.16 -21.41
N VAL A 99 -7.68 1.29 -21.40
CA VAL A 99 -8.77 1.35 -20.43
C VAL A 99 -8.25 1.18 -19.00
N PHE A 100 -7.30 0.27 -18.79
CA PHE A 100 -6.63 0.09 -17.51
C PHE A 100 -5.86 1.34 -17.07
N ALA A 101 -5.03 1.91 -17.95
CA ALA A 101 -4.28 3.13 -17.67
C ALA A 101 -5.21 4.32 -17.38
N PHE A 102 -6.26 4.50 -18.19
CA PHE A 102 -7.26 5.55 -18.03
C PHE A 102 -7.97 5.43 -16.68
N THR A 103 -8.48 4.24 -16.35
CA THR A 103 -9.17 3.99 -15.07
C THR A 103 -8.22 4.22 -13.89
N THR A 104 -6.98 3.78 -14.00
CA THR A 104 -5.98 3.95 -12.94
C THR A 104 -5.66 5.42 -12.70
N ILE A 105 -5.42 6.19 -13.76
CA ILE A 105 -5.02 7.60 -13.66
C ILE A 105 -6.18 8.50 -13.26
N VAL A 106 -7.39 8.27 -13.81
CA VAL A 106 -8.55 9.15 -13.61
C VAL A 106 -9.34 8.78 -12.35
N VAL A 107 -9.41 7.50 -11.99
CA VAL A 107 -10.29 7.01 -10.93
C VAL A 107 -9.47 6.51 -9.74
N THR A 108 -8.65 5.48 -9.94
CA THR A 108 -8.03 4.74 -8.82
C THR A 108 -7.02 5.58 -8.05
N ARG A 109 -6.08 6.24 -8.74
CA ARG A 109 -5.02 7.05 -8.10
C ARG A 109 -5.59 8.26 -7.37
N PRO A 110 -6.47 9.10 -7.96
CA PRO A 110 -7.05 10.24 -7.24
C PRO A 110 -7.93 9.81 -6.07
N ALA A 111 -8.73 8.74 -6.22
CA ALA A 111 -9.55 8.21 -5.13
C ALA A 111 -8.68 7.71 -3.96
N GLY A 112 -7.58 7.01 -4.25
CA GLY A 112 -6.64 6.56 -3.23
C GLY A 112 -5.98 7.71 -2.46
N ILE A 113 -5.49 8.74 -3.16
CA ILE A 113 -4.90 9.94 -2.54
C ILE A 113 -5.95 10.66 -1.67
N THR A 114 -7.16 10.83 -2.19
CA THR A 114 -8.25 11.50 -1.47
C THR A 114 -8.67 10.72 -0.23
N GLY A 115 -8.80 9.39 -0.33
CA GLY A 115 -9.12 8.52 0.80
C GLY A 115 -8.08 8.61 1.90
N GLN A 116 -6.79 8.53 1.55
CA GLN A 116 -5.70 8.67 2.52
C GLN A 116 -5.66 10.06 3.17
N ALA A 117 -5.86 11.13 2.38
CA ALA A 117 -5.89 12.50 2.90
C ALA A 117 -7.07 12.74 3.85
N LEU A 118 -8.24 12.15 3.57
CA LEU A 118 -9.40 12.22 4.46
C LEU A 118 -9.13 11.52 5.79
N VAL A 119 -8.54 10.31 5.77
CA VAL A 119 -8.22 9.62 7.03
C VAL A 119 -7.15 10.36 7.81
N PHE A 120 -6.13 10.91 7.14
CA PHE A 120 -5.16 11.79 7.79
C PHE A 120 -5.85 12.99 8.46
N ALA A 121 -6.73 13.69 7.75
CA ALA A 121 -7.44 14.85 8.27
C ALA A 121 -8.37 14.50 9.44
N GLN A 122 -9.08 13.37 9.36
CA GLN A 122 -9.92 12.89 10.46
C GLN A 122 -9.10 12.66 11.73
N ASN A 123 -7.96 11.98 11.62
CA ASN A 123 -7.09 11.72 12.77
C ASN A 123 -6.41 12.98 13.29
N ALA A 124 -5.98 13.90 12.41
CA ALA A 124 -5.35 15.15 12.79
C ALA A 124 -6.33 16.10 13.53
N VAL A 125 -7.59 16.15 13.08
CA VAL A 125 -8.62 17.02 13.66
C VAL A 125 -9.25 16.38 14.91
N ALA A 126 -9.29 15.05 15.01
CA ALA A 126 -9.88 14.34 16.16
C ALA A 126 -9.28 14.78 17.52
N ALA A 127 -8.00 15.15 17.56
CA ALA A 127 -7.35 15.65 18.78
C ALA A 127 -7.98 16.95 19.32
N PHE A 128 -8.57 17.77 18.43
CA PHE A 128 -9.21 19.05 18.78
C PHE A 128 -10.72 18.91 19.05
N TYR A 129 -11.30 17.76 18.72
CA TYR A 129 -12.73 17.48 18.83
C TYR A 129 -12.91 16.16 19.58
N GLN A 130 -12.54 16.13 20.87
CA GLN A 130 -12.57 14.91 21.68
C GLN A 130 -14.01 14.44 22.00
N ASP A 131 -14.91 15.39 22.27
CA ASP A 131 -16.29 15.09 22.72
C ASP A 131 -17.34 15.14 21.60
N CYS A 132 -16.96 15.54 20.39
CA CYS A 132 -17.90 15.68 19.28
C CYS A 132 -17.27 15.27 17.94
N PRO A 133 -18.07 14.74 16.99
CA PRO A 133 -17.56 14.42 15.68
C PRO A 133 -17.11 15.70 14.95
N PRO A 134 -15.90 15.73 14.36
CA PRO A 134 -15.41 16.93 13.70
C PRO A 134 -16.29 17.29 12.49
N PRO A 135 -16.58 18.59 12.27
CA PRO A 135 -17.40 19.00 11.14
C PRO A 135 -16.80 18.55 9.80
N VAL A 136 -17.63 17.99 8.92
CA VAL A 136 -17.20 17.44 7.61
C VAL A 136 -16.43 18.47 6.78
N VAL A 137 -16.83 19.74 6.86
CA VAL A 137 -16.17 20.85 6.14
C VAL A 137 -14.72 21.04 6.61
N VAL A 138 -14.47 20.95 7.91
CA VAL A 138 -13.12 21.10 8.50
C VAL A 138 -12.24 19.95 8.06
N VAL A 139 -12.72 18.71 8.14
CA VAL A 139 -11.99 17.53 7.68
C VAL A 139 -11.63 17.63 6.20
N LYS A 140 -12.58 18.02 5.35
CA LYS A 140 -12.33 18.20 3.91
C LYS A 140 -11.34 19.33 3.62
N ALA A 141 -11.42 20.45 4.35
CA ALA A 141 -10.48 21.56 4.19
C ALA A 141 -9.05 21.15 4.57
N VAL A 142 -8.87 20.48 5.70
CA VAL A 142 -7.56 19.97 6.14
C VAL A 142 -7.00 18.95 5.16
N ALA A 143 -7.83 18.02 4.65
CA ALA A 143 -7.42 17.07 3.63
C ALA A 143 -6.96 17.77 2.34
N ALA A 144 -7.72 18.76 1.85
CA ALA A 144 -7.36 19.53 0.66
C ALA A 144 -6.05 20.31 0.84
N ILE A 145 -5.86 20.96 2.00
CA ILE A 145 -4.61 21.66 2.33
C ILE A 145 -3.43 20.68 2.38
N GLY A 146 -3.62 19.51 2.98
CA GLY A 146 -2.59 18.47 3.03
C GLY A 146 -2.17 17.98 1.64
N ILE A 147 -3.13 17.76 0.75
CA ILE A 147 -2.86 17.38 -0.65
C ILE A 147 -2.10 18.51 -1.36
N LEU A 148 -2.58 19.75 -1.29
CA LEU A 148 -1.93 20.90 -1.94
C LEU A 148 -0.51 21.13 -1.44
N PHE A 149 -0.28 20.95 -0.13
CA PHE A 149 1.05 21.02 0.47
C PHE A 149 1.97 19.96 -0.12
N LEU A 150 1.55 18.69 -0.15
CA LEU A 150 2.36 17.60 -0.71
C LEU A 150 2.64 17.79 -2.20
N VAL A 151 1.65 18.22 -2.98
CA VAL A 151 1.82 18.54 -4.40
C VAL A 151 2.85 19.65 -4.59
N THR A 152 2.78 20.70 -3.76
CA THR A 152 3.73 21.82 -3.80
C THR A 152 5.15 21.35 -3.48
N VAL A 153 5.34 20.59 -2.40
CA VAL A 153 6.66 20.04 -2.01
C VAL A 153 7.22 19.14 -3.11
N ASN A 154 6.38 18.26 -3.68
CA ASN A 154 6.77 17.35 -4.74
C ASN A 154 7.17 18.09 -6.02
N SER A 155 6.48 19.19 -6.35
CA SER A 155 6.72 20.00 -7.54
C SER A 155 7.93 20.93 -7.42
N LEU A 156 8.30 21.35 -6.21
CA LEU A 156 9.42 22.28 -5.99
C LEU A 156 10.79 21.58 -5.99
N ASN A 157 10.93 20.48 -5.25
CA ASN A 157 12.21 19.76 -5.19
C ASN A 157 12.03 18.30 -4.76
N VAL A 158 12.35 17.39 -5.69
CA VAL A 158 12.28 15.94 -5.47
C VAL A 158 13.13 15.48 -4.29
N ARG A 159 14.25 16.17 -3.98
CA ARG A 159 15.10 15.80 -2.84
C ARG A 159 14.40 16.03 -1.50
N TYR A 160 13.63 17.13 -1.37
CA TYR A 160 12.84 17.38 -0.17
C TYR A 160 11.69 16.39 -0.05
N ALA A 161 11.01 16.07 -1.16
CA ALA A 161 9.96 15.04 -1.17
C ALA A 161 10.50 13.67 -0.73
N MET A 162 11.67 13.27 -1.24
CA MET A 162 12.33 12.02 -0.83
C MET A 162 12.72 12.02 0.65
N ALA A 163 13.28 13.12 1.16
CA ALA A 163 13.63 13.25 2.58
C ALA A 163 12.40 13.13 3.49
N VAL A 164 11.28 13.79 3.13
CA VAL A 164 10.01 13.68 3.86
C VAL A 164 9.49 12.25 3.86
N THR A 165 9.53 11.56 2.71
CA THR A 165 9.12 10.16 2.61
C THR A 165 9.95 9.24 3.51
N VAL A 166 11.27 9.37 3.50
CA VAL A 166 12.17 8.57 4.35
C VAL A 166 11.90 8.83 5.84
N TYR A 167 11.72 10.09 6.23
CA TYR A 167 11.38 10.46 7.59
C TYR A 167 10.04 9.87 8.04
N LEU A 168 9.01 9.95 7.20
CA LEU A 168 7.70 9.37 7.49
C LEU A 168 7.77 7.83 7.57
N MET A 169 8.55 7.18 6.70
CA MET A 169 8.78 5.74 6.75
C MET A 169 9.44 5.33 8.08
N ALA A 170 10.51 6.01 8.47
CA ALA A 170 11.20 5.74 9.73
C ALA A 170 10.27 5.93 10.95
N THR A 171 9.46 7.00 10.93
CA THR A 171 8.49 7.30 11.99
C THR A 171 7.42 6.21 12.10
N LYS A 172 6.88 5.74 10.97
CA LYS A 172 5.89 4.65 10.94
C LYS A 172 6.46 3.34 11.48
N LEU A 173 7.68 2.97 11.05
CA LEU A 173 8.35 1.77 11.55
C LEU A 173 8.62 1.87 13.06
N PHE A 174 9.07 3.02 13.54
CA PHE A 174 9.26 3.26 14.97
C PHE A 174 7.95 3.10 15.75
N ALA A 175 6.85 3.69 15.27
CA ALA A 175 5.53 3.54 15.90
C ALA A 175 5.08 2.07 15.98
N LEU A 176 5.32 1.28 14.92
CA LEU A 176 5.02 -0.16 14.93
C LEU A 176 5.86 -0.92 15.95
N VAL A 177 7.16 -0.63 16.06
CA VAL A 177 8.02 -1.24 17.07
C VAL A 177 7.51 -0.94 18.48
N VAL A 178 7.11 0.31 18.75
CA VAL A 178 6.53 0.71 20.04
C VAL A 178 5.23 -0.05 20.33
N ILE A 179 4.34 -0.20 19.35
CA ILE A 179 3.09 -0.94 19.51
C ILE A 179 3.36 -2.43 19.82
N VAL A 180 4.27 -3.06 19.07
CA VAL A 180 4.61 -4.48 19.26
C VAL A 180 5.24 -4.72 20.64
N ILE A 181 6.22 -3.90 21.03
CA ILE A 181 6.88 -4.03 22.33
C ILE A 181 5.88 -3.75 23.46
N GLY A 182 5.08 -2.68 23.35
CA GLY A 182 4.05 -2.35 24.32
C GLY A 182 3.02 -3.46 24.50
N GLY A 183 2.55 -4.04 23.39
CA GLY A 183 1.64 -5.19 23.40
C GLY A 183 2.26 -6.42 24.07
N MET A 184 3.53 -6.74 23.79
CA MET A 184 4.24 -7.84 24.45
C MET A 184 4.39 -7.61 25.96
N LEU A 185 4.73 -6.39 26.39
CA LEU A 185 4.86 -6.08 27.82
C LEU A 185 3.54 -6.25 28.58
N VAL A 186 2.43 -5.78 28.00
CA VAL A 186 1.08 -5.96 28.57
C VAL A 186 0.70 -7.44 28.65
N LEU A 187 1.09 -8.24 27.66
CA LEU A 187 0.87 -9.68 27.66
C LEU A 187 1.68 -10.39 28.75
N ILE A 188 2.95 -10.02 28.93
CA ILE A 188 3.83 -10.56 29.98
C ILE A 188 3.31 -10.21 31.39
N GLN A 189 2.69 -9.05 31.55
CA GLN A 189 2.03 -8.63 32.80
C GLN A 189 0.75 -9.43 33.10
N GLY A 190 0.32 -10.34 32.22
CA GLY A 190 -0.83 -11.22 32.43
C GLY A 190 -2.17 -10.61 32.05
N ASN A 191 -2.20 -9.45 31.37
CA ASN A 191 -3.45 -8.83 30.91
C ASN A 191 -3.97 -9.52 29.62
N THR A 192 -4.46 -10.74 29.78
CA THR A 192 -4.95 -11.60 28.68
C THR A 192 -6.47 -11.58 28.54
N ALA A 193 -7.16 -10.65 29.19
CA ALA A 193 -8.63 -10.57 29.17
C ALA A 193 -9.19 -10.48 27.74
N ASN A 194 -8.49 -9.80 26.83
CA ASN A 194 -8.88 -9.68 25.41
C ASN A 194 -8.77 -10.99 24.61
N PHE A 195 -8.09 -12.01 25.15
CA PHE A 195 -7.95 -13.35 24.56
C PHE A 195 -8.85 -14.38 25.26
N GLN A 196 -9.61 -13.97 26.27
CA GLN A 196 -10.65 -14.82 26.84
C GLN A 196 -11.85 -14.76 25.90
N ASN A 197 -12.38 -15.92 25.55
CA ASN A 197 -13.52 -16.03 24.63
C ASN A 197 -13.32 -15.29 23.30
N THR A 198 -12.15 -15.44 22.69
CA THR A 198 -11.74 -14.66 21.50
C THR A 198 -12.67 -14.81 20.30
N PHE A 199 -13.49 -15.87 20.27
CA PHE A 199 -14.50 -16.14 19.23
C PHE A 199 -15.93 -15.82 19.66
N GLU A 200 -16.14 -15.35 20.89
CA GLU A 200 -17.44 -14.83 21.31
C GLU A 200 -17.68 -13.46 20.65
N GLY A 201 -18.83 -13.35 20.01
CA GLY A 201 -19.25 -12.24 19.18
C GLY A 201 -20.39 -12.67 18.27
N ASN A 202 -20.96 -11.74 17.51
CA ASN A 202 -21.93 -12.09 16.48
C ASN A 202 -21.24 -12.88 15.36
N THR A 203 -21.92 -13.89 14.81
CA THR A 203 -21.49 -14.52 13.56
C THR A 203 -21.58 -13.50 12.43
N PRO A 204 -20.45 -13.11 11.81
CA PRO A 204 -20.47 -12.08 10.78
C PRO A 204 -21.19 -12.61 9.54
N SER A 205 -21.97 -11.75 8.90
CA SER A 205 -22.56 -12.06 7.59
C SER A 205 -21.45 -12.21 6.54
N ILE A 206 -21.75 -12.92 5.45
CA ILE A 206 -20.83 -13.06 4.31
C ILE A 206 -20.40 -11.68 3.78
N SER A 207 -21.32 -10.71 3.76
CA SER A 207 -21.02 -9.33 3.36
C SER A 207 -20.04 -8.64 4.32
N ALA A 208 -20.18 -8.85 5.63
CA ALA A 208 -19.27 -8.29 6.63
C ALA A 208 -17.88 -8.91 6.53
N ILE A 209 -17.80 -10.23 6.28
CA ILE A 209 -16.53 -10.91 6.00
C ILE A 209 -15.88 -10.32 4.75
N GLY A 210 -16.64 -10.13 3.66
CA GLY A 210 -16.12 -9.51 2.43
C GLY A 210 -15.55 -8.11 2.66
N MET A 211 -16.24 -7.27 3.45
CA MET A 211 -15.74 -5.94 3.83
C MET A 211 -14.48 -6.02 4.70
N ALA A 212 -14.42 -6.97 5.63
CA ALA A 212 -13.24 -7.18 6.46
C ALA A 212 -12.02 -7.58 5.62
N PHE A 213 -12.19 -8.48 4.64
CA PHE A 213 -11.16 -8.81 3.67
C PHE A 213 -10.74 -7.59 2.84
N TYR A 214 -11.68 -6.80 2.34
CA TYR A 214 -11.39 -5.59 1.58
C TYR A 214 -10.50 -4.61 2.36
N HIS A 215 -10.87 -4.31 3.62
CA HIS A 215 -10.09 -3.42 4.48
C HIS A 215 -8.76 -4.01 4.92
N CYS A 216 -8.69 -5.33 5.10
CA CYS A 216 -7.45 -6.00 5.45
C CYS A 216 -6.48 -6.03 4.25
N LEU A 217 -6.95 -6.33 3.05
CA LEU A 217 -6.13 -6.32 1.83
C LEU A 217 -5.62 -4.92 1.49
N TYR A 218 -6.40 -3.88 1.80
CA TYR A 218 -5.92 -2.49 1.72
C TYR A 218 -4.68 -2.24 2.58
N ALA A 219 -4.55 -2.89 3.74
CA ALA A 219 -3.36 -2.75 4.58
C ALA A 219 -2.13 -3.51 4.04
N TYR A 220 -2.35 -4.50 3.16
CA TYR A 220 -1.30 -5.23 2.45
C TYR A 220 -1.00 -4.65 1.06
N ASP A 221 -1.66 -3.57 0.65
CA ASP A 221 -1.45 -2.97 -0.67
C ASP A 221 0.03 -2.59 -0.87
N GLY A 222 0.54 -2.83 -2.07
CA GLY A 222 1.90 -2.46 -2.45
C GLY A 222 2.81 -3.61 -2.87
N TRP A 223 2.36 -4.86 -2.75
CA TRP A 223 3.12 -6.07 -3.12
C TRP A 223 3.50 -6.14 -4.61
N ASN A 224 2.77 -5.44 -5.49
CA ASN A 224 3.00 -5.40 -6.94
C ASN A 224 4.03 -4.34 -7.39
N ASN A 225 4.55 -3.49 -6.49
CA ASN A 225 5.41 -2.36 -6.89
C ASN A 225 6.79 -2.77 -7.40
N LEU A 226 7.34 -3.92 -6.95
CA LEU A 226 8.66 -4.37 -7.40
C LEU A 226 8.67 -4.61 -8.93
N ASN A 227 7.55 -5.07 -9.48
CA ASN A 227 7.38 -5.31 -10.91
C ASN A 227 7.37 -4.04 -11.77
N SER A 228 7.22 -2.87 -11.14
CA SER A 228 7.30 -1.59 -11.86
C SER A 228 8.75 -1.13 -12.03
N VAL A 229 9.68 -1.69 -11.26
CA VAL A 229 11.12 -1.37 -11.26
C VAL A 229 11.99 -2.56 -11.68
N THR A 230 11.41 -3.50 -12.45
CA THR A 230 12.08 -4.75 -12.82
C THR A 230 13.38 -4.52 -13.61
N GLU A 231 13.46 -3.47 -14.42
CA GLU A 231 14.68 -3.13 -15.17
C GLU A 231 15.81 -2.58 -14.28
N GLU A 232 15.49 -2.09 -13.07
CA GLU A 232 16.47 -1.57 -12.12
C GLU A 232 17.03 -2.65 -11.17
N LEU A 233 16.45 -3.86 -11.18
CA LEU A 233 16.87 -4.98 -10.32
C LEU A 233 18.10 -5.71 -10.85
N LYS A 234 19.05 -5.98 -9.96
CA LYS A 234 20.20 -6.85 -10.22
C LYS A 234 19.76 -8.33 -10.09
N ARG A 235 19.86 -9.10 -11.17
CA ARG A 235 19.51 -10.54 -11.26
C ARG A 235 18.05 -10.85 -10.88
N PRO A 236 17.06 -10.38 -11.67
CA PRO A 236 15.63 -10.62 -11.39
C PRO A 236 15.20 -12.09 -11.51
N GLU A 237 16.06 -12.96 -12.05
CA GLU A 237 15.80 -14.38 -12.29
C GLU A 237 16.15 -15.32 -11.13
N VAL A 238 16.61 -14.79 -10.00
CA VAL A 238 16.92 -15.56 -8.78
C VAL A 238 15.93 -15.21 -7.66
N ILE A 239 14.68 -14.88 -8.01
CA ILE A 239 13.57 -14.70 -7.06
C ILE A 239 12.96 -16.07 -6.75
#